data_AF-A0A086T463-F1
#
_entry.id   AF-A0A086T463-F1
#
_cell.length_a   1.000
_cell.length_b   1.000
_cell.length_c   1.000
_cell.angle_alpha   90.00
_cell.angle_beta   90.00
_cell.angle_gamma   90.00
#
_symmetry.space_group_name_H-M   'P 1'
#
loop_
_entity.id
_entity.type
_entity.pdbx_description
1 polymer ?
#
loop_
_entity_poly.entity_id
_entity_poly.type
_entity_poly.pdbx_seq_one_letter_code
_entity_poly.pdbx_strand_id
1 'polypeptide(L)'
;MVEVQDSSSDAVAATAVARPDSNPPRAANMDTYNFRLLTALLPKLPLIVRVAVMHVLRLSEQAKYLDLRSALVVAVLRSFMEPPPDRPRTSVSALQRLTLTDNGVRGRIWVSTYAAPPPPETGIRDALMQAVDDMRDRNLPEPLFKTPELVPVEAEWTGYRAGAAPGDPLPRKSARELYDSMMVECSQPTTVLYLHGGAYYLCDPSTHRPVNKKLAKLTGGRCYSVRYRLAPQHPFPAALLDALVSYFTLLYPPPDAFHEPVEPEHLVLAGDSAGGNLVLALLQLLLEFRRKGTTVQWFGEARDVPLPAGVTLNSPWTDITMSSPSWEGTASAPFDYLPKPEALARGKTRECEAWPASPPRKWLYVDDLLVTHPLSSVVMSRSWEGAPPVYMCTGWEILALEDKFLARRLHDEGVPVVFEEYEAMPHCFAMILDKTPNARRCFEGWAGFIRRTVEDAGSIRSAAVEVKAKTLEEVPLVFEELSDVTEEEMWGRVYDKAGFAKLGEAASARL
;
A
#
# COMPACT_ATOMS: atom_id res chain seq x y z
N MET A 1 21.97 26.18 64.53
CA MET A 1 22.63 25.01 63.91
C MET A 1 21.76 24.66 62.71
N VAL A 2 22.07 25.19 61.51
CA VAL A 2 22.92 24.56 60.46
C VAL A 2 22.18 23.33 59.91
N GLU A 3 21.82 23.15 58.64
CA GLU A 3 22.11 23.79 57.35
C GLU A 3 21.05 23.32 56.33
N VAL A 4 20.94 24.03 55.21
CA VAL A 4 20.16 23.67 54.02
C VAL A 4 20.95 22.66 53.18
N GLN A 5 20.31 21.63 52.63
CA GLN A 5 20.69 21.11 51.31
C GLN A 5 19.57 20.33 50.61
N ASP A 6 19.52 20.60 49.31
CA ASP A 6 18.62 20.19 48.24
C ASP A 6 19.10 18.87 47.61
N SER A 7 18.21 18.03 47.09
CA SER A 7 18.42 17.25 45.85
C SER A 7 17.33 16.21 45.54
N SER A 8 16.70 16.48 44.39
CA SER A 8 16.48 15.59 43.24
C SER A 8 15.42 14.47 43.28
N SER A 9 14.49 14.66 42.35
CA SER A 9 13.56 13.76 41.69
C SER A 9 14.23 12.55 41.01
N ASP A 10 13.76 11.34 41.32
CA ASP A 10 14.02 10.15 40.52
C ASP A 10 12.98 10.03 39.40
N ALA A 11 13.34 10.55 38.22
CA ALA A 11 12.68 10.26 36.96
C ALA A 11 13.20 8.90 36.44
N VAL A 12 12.28 7.94 36.29
CA VAL A 12 12.56 6.65 35.66
C VAL A 12 12.78 6.89 34.16
N ALA A 13 14.05 6.88 33.75
CA ALA A 13 14.46 7.03 32.37
C ALA A 13 14.09 5.77 31.56
N ALA A 14 13.15 5.93 30.61
CA ALA A 14 12.92 4.96 29.55
C ALA A 14 14.12 4.96 28.60
N THR A 15 14.83 3.83 28.55
CA THR A 15 15.96 3.61 27.64
C THR A 15 15.46 3.41 26.21
N ALA A 16 15.36 4.52 25.47
CA ALA A 16 15.32 4.49 24.01
C ALA A 16 16.65 3.92 23.48
N VAL A 17 16.60 2.81 22.75
CA VAL A 17 17.75 2.29 22.01
C VAL A 17 18.01 3.25 20.83
N ALA A 18 18.80 4.29 21.07
CA ALA A 18 19.32 5.17 20.03
C ALA A 18 20.25 4.37 19.10
N ARG A 19 20.01 4.43 17.78
CA ARG A 19 20.98 3.94 16.79
C ARG A 19 22.20 4.87 16.77
N PRO A 20 23.42 4.35 16.54
CA PRO A 20 24.62 5.17 16.47
C PRO A 20 24.57 6.07 15.23
N ASP A 21 24.82 7.37 15.45
CA ASP A 21 25.09 8.35 14.41
C ASP A 21 26.18 7.83 13.46
N SER A 22 25.82 7.61 12.20
CA SER A 22 26.77 7.31 11.13
C SER A 22 26.54 8.27 9.96
N ASN A 23 26.91 9.53 10.17
CA ASN A 23 27.12 10.47 9.06
C ASN A 23 28.58 10.40 8.59
N PRO A 24 28.89 9.90 7.37
CA PRO A 24 30.05 10.36 6.65
C PRO A 24 29.71 11.65 5.86
N PRO A 25 30.71 12.46 5.47
CA PRO A 25 30.48 13.80 4.96
C PRO A 25 29.83 13.82 3.56
N ARG A 26 29.00 14.86 3.38
CA ARG A 26 28.24 15.24 2.19
C ARG A 26 29.14 15.59 1.00
N ALA A 27 29.08 14.78 -0.09
CA ALA A 27 29.23 15.19 -1.50
C ALA A 27 29.14 14.02 -2.51
N ALA A 28 29.24 12.74 -2.10
CA ALA A 28 29.47 11.62 -3.02
C ALA A 28 28.22 10.85 -3.53
N ASN A 29 27.00 11.22 -3.16
CA ASN A 29 25.85 10.31 -3.34
C ASN A 29 25.30 10.21 -4.77
N MET A 30 25.45 11.22 -5.62
CA MET A 30 24.90 11.15 -6.99
C MET A 30 25.78 10.30 -7.92
N ASP A 31 27.11 10.43 -7.80
CA ASP A 31 28.07 9.62 -8.54
C ASP A 31 28.05 8.16 -8.06
N THR A 32 27.89 7.94 -6.75
CA THR A 32 27.80 6.59 -6.18
C THR A 32 26.50 5.89 -6.58
N TYR A 33 25.36 6.61 -6.62
CA TYR A 33 24.08 6.07 -7.09
C TYR A 33 24.12 5.75 -8.59
N ASN A 34 24.59 6.70 -9.41
CA ASN A 34 24.73 6.50 -10.86
C ASN A 34 25.69 5.34 -11.17
N PHE A 35 26.79 5.22 -10.42
CA PHE A 35 27.73 4.11 -10.54
C PHE A 35 27.12 2.76 -10.12
N ARG A 36 26.37 2.71 -9.01
CA ARG A 36 25.65 1.50 -8.57
C ARG A 36 24.55 1.09 -9.56
N LEU A 37 23.81 2.06 -10.11
CA LEU A 37 22.81 1.81 -11.14
C LEU A 37 23.47 1.31 -12.43
N LEU A 38 24.56 1.93 -12.86
CA LEU A 38 25.30 1.51 -14.05
C LEU A 38 25.84 0.08 -13.91
N THR A 39 26.44 -0.24 -12.77
CA THR A 39 26.95 -1.58 -12.46
C THR A 39 25.84 -2.62 -12.31
N ALA A 40 24.66 -2.25 -11.81
CA ALA A 40 23.49 -3.12 -11.77
C ALA A 40 22.87 -3.37 -13.17
N LEU A 41 22.96 -2.40 -14.08
CA LEU A 41 22.43 -2.50 -15.45
C LEU A 41 23.40 -3.20 -16.42
N LEU A 42 24.71 -3.16 -16.18
CA LEU A 42 25.72 -3.74 -17.08
C LEU A 42 25.46 -5.23 -17.41
N PRO A 43 25.14 -6.11 -16.44
CA PRO A 43 24.80 -7.51 -16.72
C PRO A 43 23.51 -7.68 -17.53
N LYS A 44 22.66 -6.64 -17.60
CA LYS A 44 21.37 -6.64 -18.29
C LYS A 44 21.47 -6.11 -19.73
N LEU A 45 22.64 -5.67 -20.18
CA LEU A 45 22.84 -5.19 -21.57
C LEU A 45 22.33 -6.18 -22.63
N PRO A 46 22.58 -7.51 -22.56
CA PRO A 46 22.06 -8.44 -23.56
C PRO A 46 20.52 -8.45 -23.61
N LEU A 47 19.86 -8.36 -22.46
CA LEU A 47 18.40 -8.26 -22.37
C LEU A 47 17.91 -6.95 -22.98
N ILE A 48 18.53 -5.82 -22.62
CA ILE A 48 18.19 -4.49 -23.13
C ILE A 48 18.29 -4.45 -24.67
N VAL A 49 19.39 -4.96 -25.22
CA VAL A 49 19.61 -5.03 -26.68
C VAL A 49 18.55 -5.92 -27.33
N ARG A 50 18.29 -7.11 -26.77
CA ARG A 50 17.27 -8.03 -27.30
C ARG A 50 15.89 -7.39 -27.32
N VAL A 51 15.46 -6.76 -26.23
CA VAL A 51 14.16 -6.09 -26.14
C VAL A 51 14.08 -4.93 -27.13
N ALA A 52 15.15 -4.13 -27.26
CA ALA A 52 15.18 -3.04 -28.22
C ALA A 52 15.04 -3.51 -29.67
N VAL A 53 15.78 -4.55 -30.07
CA VAL A 53 15.69 -5.13 -31.42
C VAL A 53 14.29 -5.68 -31.69
N MET A 54 13.75 -6.50 -30.77
CA MET A 54 12.41 -7.08 -30.93
C MET A 54 11.33 -6.00 -31.02
N HIS A 55 11.44 -4.93 -30.23
CA HIS A 55 10.48 -3.84 -30.22
C HIS A 55 10.55 -2.99 -31.49
N VAL A 56 11.76 -2.62 -31.94
CA VAL A 56 11.97 -1.85 -33.17
C VAL A 56 11.48 -2.61 -34.40
N LEU A 57 11.73 -3.93 -34.44
CA LEU A 57 11.23 -4.80 -35.51
C LEU A 57 9.74 -5.15 -35.38
N ARG A 58 9.03 -4.63 -34.37
CA ARG A 58 7.62 -4.93 -34.06
C ARG A 58 7.32 -6.42 -33.89
N LEU A 59 8.32 -7.17 -33.42
CA LEU A 59 8.22 -8.61 -33.13
C LEU A 59 7.74 -8.88 -31.71
N SER A 60 7.52 -7.85 -30.89
CA SER A 60 7.01 -7.97 -29.52
C SER A 60 5.58 -7.43 -29.41
N GLU A 61 4.72 -8.13 -28.65
CA GLU A 61 3.34 -7.71 -28.41
C GLU A 61 3.25 -6.30 -27.79
N GLN A 62 4.22 -5.93 -26.95
CA GLN A 62 4.28 -4.61 -26.31
C GLN A 62 4.48 -3.48 -27.32
N ALA A 63 5.13 -3.72 -28.47
CA ALA A 63 5.37 -2.68 -29.48
C ALA A 63 4.08 -2.15 -30.12
N LYS A 64 2.96 -2.87 -29.98
CA LYS A 64 1.65 -2.42 -30.41
C LYS A 64 1.10 -1.29 -29.53
N TYR A 65 1.56 -1.16 -28.28
CA TYR A 65 0.96 -0.27 -27.28
C TYR A 65 1.96 0.69 -26.64
N LEU A 66 3.11 0.17 -26.19
CA LEU A 66 4.12 0.90 -25.44
C LEU A 66 5.18 1.50 -26.35
N ASP A 67 5.78 2.61 -25.92
CA ASP A 67 7.04 3.08 -26.49
C ASP A 67 8.23 2.20 -26.04
N LEU A 68 9.35 2.32 -26.77
CA LEU A 68 10.55 1.54 -26.50
C LEU A 68 11.07 1.76 -25.07
N ARG A 69 11.02 3.00 -24.58
CA ARG A 69 11.55 3.33 -23.25
C ARG A 69 10.75 2.62 -22.16
N SER A 70 9.43 2.61 -22.28
CA SER A 70 8.50 1.95 -21.36
C SER A 70 8.68 0.43 -21.41
N ALA A 71 8.78 -0.15 -22.61
CA ALA A 71 9.06 -1.57 -22.77
C ALA A 71 10.40 -2.00 -22.14
N LEU A 72 11.44 -1.17 -22.25
CA LEU A 72 12.73 -1.40 -21.60
C LEU A 72 12.64 -1.31 -20.07
N VAL A 73 11.92 -0.33 -19.52
CA VAL A 73 11.70 -0.21 -18.07
C VAL A 73 11.02 -1.46 -17.53
N VAL A 74 9.92 -1.90 -18.16
CA VAL A 74 9.19 -3.12 -17.78
C VAL A 74 10.10 -4.35 -17.83
N ALA A 75 10.87 -4.54 -18.91
CA ALA A 75 11.74 -5.69 -19.05
C ALA A 75 12.87 -5.72 -18.01
N VAL A 76 13.46 -4.56 -17.70
CA VAL A 76 14.50 -4.44 -16.68
C VAL A 76 13.93 -4.75 -15.29
N LEU A 77 12.77 -4.15 -14.94
CA LEU A 77 12.08 -4.42 -13.67
C LEU A 77 11.73 -5.91 -13.52
N ARG A 78 11.14 -6.52 -14.55
CA ARG A 78 10.84 -7.95 -14.55
C ARG A 78 12.07 -8.80 -14.25
N SER A 79 13.23 -8.41 -14.79
CA SER A 79 14.49 -9.13 -14.57
C SER A 79 15.06 -9.03 -13.14
N PHE A 80 14.55 -8.10 -12.32
CA PHE A 80 14.85 -8.01 -10.89
C PHE A 80 13.82 -8.74 -10.03
N MET A 81 12.58 -8.83 -10.50
CA MET A 81 11.46 -9.47 -9.80
C MET A 81 11.43 -10.98 -10.01
N GLU A 82 11.74 -11.46 -11.22
CA GLU A 82 11.79 -12.89 -11.53
C GLU A 82 13.09 -13.53 -11.02
N PRO A 83 13.03 -14.56 -10.16
CA PRO A 83 14.22 -15.30 -9.76
C PRO A 83 14.83 -16.06 -10.95
N PRO A 84 16.16 -16.15 -11.06
CA PRO A 84 16.81 -16.95 -12.08
C PRO A 84 16.42 -18.44 -11.94
N PRO A 85 16.24 -19.18 -13.04
CA PRO A 85 15.83 -20.59 -12.99
C PRO A 85 16.84 -21.51 -12.28
N ASP A 86 18.10 -21.08 -12.18
CA ASP A 86 19.23 -21.84 -11.64
C ASP A 86 19.73 -21.34 -10.27
N ARG A 87 19.09 -20.33 -9.67
CA ARG A 87 19.55 -19.72 -8.40
C ARG A 87 18.44 -19.56 -7.38
N PRO A 88 18.75 -19.71 -6.07
CA PRO A 88 17.79 -19.40 -5.01
C PRO A 88 17.41 -17.92 -5.05
N ARG A 89 16.20 -17.63 -4.56
CA ARG A 89 15.70 -16.24 -4.46
C ARG A 89 16.63 -15.39 -3.59
N THR A 90 16.66 -14.10 -3.87
CA THR A 90 17.24 -13.11 -2.95
C THR A 90 16.56 -13.26 -1.59
N SER A 91 17.33 -13.23 -0.50
CA SER A 91 16.76 -13.37 0.83
C SER A 91 15.92 -12.16 1.21
N VAL A 92 14.92 -12.36 2.06
CA VAL A 92 14.00 -11.30 2.52
C VAL A 92 14.78 -10.14 3.15
N SER A 93 15.71 -10.41 4.06
CA SER A 93 16.53 -9.36 4.69
C SER A 93 17.36 -8.56 3.69
N ALA A 94 17.81 -9.17 2.59
CA ALA A 94 18.55 -8.45 1.55
C ALA A 94 17.64 -7.53 0.72
N LEU A 95 16.42 -7.97 0.40
CA LEU A 95 15.42 -7.15 -0.28
C LEU A 95 14.93 -6.00 0.61
N GLN A 96 14.71 -6.24 1.92
CA GLN A 96 14.40 -5.20 2.89
C GLN A 96 15.51 -4.16 2.98
N ARG A 97 16.79 -4.56 3.14
CA ARG A 97 17.90 -3.59 3.13
C ARG A 97 17.94 -2.73 1.88
N LEU A 98 17.67 -3.32 0.71
CA LEU A 98 17.65 -2.58 -0.55
C LEU A 98 16.49 -1.58 -0.61
N THR A 99 15.28 -2.02 -0.25
CA THR A 99 14.05 -1.23 -0.45
C THR A 99 13.75 -0.25 0.69
N LEU A 100 14.34 -0.44 1.87
CA LEU A 100 14.22 0.46 3.03
C LEU A 100 15.32 1.54 3.07
N THR A 101 16.18 1.61 2.05
CA THR A 101 17.22 2.64 2.00
C THR A 101 16.60 4.00 1.66
N ASP A 102 16.63 4.93 2.61
CA ASP A 102 16.24 6.32 2.37
C ASP A 102 17.35 7.08 1.61
N ASN A 103 17.03 7.56 0.40
CA ASN A 103 17.94 8.33 -0.44
C ASN A 103 17.97 9.83 -0.12
N GLY A 104 17.27 10.24 0.93
CA GLY A 104 17.10 11.62 1.38
C GLY A 104 16.00 12.36 0.62
N VAL A 105 15.67 13.55 1.13
CA VAL A 105 14.61 14.43 0.60
C VAL A 105 15.23 15.55 -0.22
N ARG A 106 14.83 15.68 -1.49
CA ARG A 106 15.27 16.75 -2.39
C ARG A 106 14.14 17.24 -3.29
N GLY A 107 14.23 18.51 -3.65
CA GLY A 107 13.39 19.13 -4.66
C GLY A 107 12.07 19.69 -4.14
N ARG A 108 11.06 19.65 -5.00
CA ARG A 108 9.73 20.25 -4.78
C ARG A 108 8.83 19.44 -3.86
N ILE A 109 9.33 19.11 -2.68
CA ILE A 109 8.62 18.30 -1.70
C ILE A 109 8.94 18.81 -0.29
N TRP A 110 7.91 18.92 0.52
CA TRP A 110 8.01 18.99 1.97
C TRP A 110 7.90 17.58 2.54
N VAL A 111 8.77 17.25 3.49
CA VAL A 111 8.67 16.02 4.28
C VAL A 111 8.85 16.42 5.74
N SER A 112 7.89 16.09 6.59
CA SER A 112 7.99 16.21 8.04
C SER A 112 7.66 14.86 8.67
N THR A 113 8.53 14.37 9.55
CA THR A 113 8.39 13.06 10.20
C THR A 113 7.66 13.21 11.52
N TYR A 114 6.71 12.32 11.80
CA TYR A 114 6.05 12.19 13.09
C TYR A 114 6.06 10.73 13.51
N ALA A 115 6.19 10.47 14.82
CA ALA A 115 6.08 9.14 15.40
C ALA A 115 4.97 9.20 16.46
N ALA A 116 3.78 8.73 16.11
CA ALA A 116 2.65 8.75 17.02
C ALA A 116 2.95 7.83 18.20
N PRO A 117 2.91 8.33 19.46
CA PRO A 117 3.13 7.47 20.61
C PRO A 117 1.99 6.44 20.74
N PRO A 118 2.27 5.24 21.26
CA PRO A 118 1.21 4.30 21.58
C PRO A 118 0.31 4.89 22.70
N PRO A 119 -1.01 4.66 22.65
CA PRO A 119 -1.88 5.03 23.77
C PRO A 119 -1.48 4.24 25.04
N PRO A 120 -1.69 4.80 26.25
CA PRO A 120 -1.37 4.10 27.49
C PRO A 120 -2.26 2.87 27.75
N GLU A 121 -3.45 2.84 27.16
CA GLU A 121 -4.39 1.73 27.18
C GLU A 121 -4.28 0.80 25.96
N THR A 122 -5.01 -0.31 25.98
CA THR A 122 -5.01 -1.33 24.93
C THR A 122 -6.22 -1.28 24.02
N GLY A 123 -7.16 -0.34 24.24
CA GLY A 123 -8.49 -0.34 23.61
C GLY A 123 -8.50 -0.45 22.08
N ILE A 124 -7.64 0.30 21.39
CA ILE A 124 -7.52 0.24 19.92
C ILE A 124 -7.05 -1.13 19.41
N ARG A 125 -6.12 -1.77 20.12
CA ARG A 125 -5.65 -3.11 19.79
C ARG A 125 -6.72 -4.13 20.11
N ASP A 126 -7.35 -4.03 21.27
CA ASP A 126 -8.35 -5.01 21.71
C ASP A 126 -9.59 -4.97 20.79
N ALA A 127 -10.00 -3.79 20.33
CA ALA A 127 -11.06 -3.64 19.33
C ALA A 127 -10.69 -4.30 17.98
N LEU A 128 -9.46 -4.08 17.48
CA LEU A 128 -8.97 -4.78 16.29
C LEU A 128 -8.97 -6.29 16.49
N MET A 129 -8.45 -6.76 17.62
CA MET A 129 -8.36 -8.18 17.92
C MET A 129 -9.74 -8.84 18.01
N GLN A 130 -10.71 -8.15 18.60
CA GLN A 130 -12.09 -8.61 18.63
C GLN A 130 -12.68 -8.71 17.22
N ALA A 131 -12.47 -7.71 16.36
CA ALA A 131 -12.94 -7.78 14.97
C ALA A 131 -12.27 -8.92 14.17
N VAL A 132 -10.98 -9.17 14.37
CA VAL A 132 -10.27 -10.31 13.76
C VAL A 132 -10.87 -11.65 14.23
N ASP A 133 -11.24 -11.77 15.50
CA ASP A 133 -11.91 -13.00 15.95
C ASP A 133 -13.33 -13.13 15.38
N ASP A 134 -14.09 -12.04 15.39
CA ASP A 134 -15.49 -12.04 14.97
C ASP A 134 -15.69 -12.30 13.47
N MET A 135 -14.76 -11.82 12.64
CA MET A 135 -14.81 -11.97 11.18
C MET A 135 -14.20 -13.30 10.69
N ARG A 136 -13.65 -14.11 11.59
CA ARG A 136 -13.00 -15.38 11.24
C ARG A 136 -14.01 -16.45 10.81
N ASP A 137 -13.60 -17.32 9.91
CA ASP A 137 -14.30 -18.58 9.66
C ASP A 137 -14.19 -19.50 10.89
N ARG A 138 -15.32 -19.72 11.57
CA ARG A 138 -15.41 -20.56 12.77
C ARG A 138 -15.24 -22.06 12.49
N ASN A 139 -15.20 -22.47 11.21
CA ASN A 139 -14.89 -23.85 10.84
C ASN A 139 -13.37 -24.13 10.79
N LEU A 140 -12.54 -23.08 10.75
CA LEU A 140 -11.08 -23.23 10.81
C LEU A 140 -10.60 -23.35 12.26
N PRO A 141 -9.48 -24.08 12.50
CA PRO A 141 -8.86 -24.15 13.82
C PRO A 141 -8.50 -22.77 14.36
N GLU A 142 -8.42 -22.66 15.69
CA GLU A 142 -7.89 -21.47 16.36
C GLU A 142 -6.46 -21.17 15.84
N PRO A 143 -6.21 -20.00 15.26
CA PRO A 143 -4.91 -19.63 14.74
C PRO A 143 -3.91 -19.39 15.87
N LEU A 144 -2.67 -19.80 15.66
CA LEU A 144 -1.58 -19.54 16.58
C LEU A 144 -0.84 -18.27 16.15
N PHE A 145 -1.39 -17.10 16.45
CA PHE A 145 -0.77 -15.83 16.07
C PHE A 145 -0.45 -14.95 17.28
N LYS A 146 0.66 -14.21 17.19
CA LYS A 146 1.09 -13.30 18.24
C LYS A 146 0.26 -12.01 18.16
N THR A 147 -0.44 -11.67 19.23
CA THR A 147 -1.07 -10.34 19.37
C THR A 147 -0.02 -9.25 19.16
N PRO A 148 -0.21 -8.34 18.20
CA PRO A 148 0.79 -7.30 17.92
C PRO A 148 0.94 -6.33 19.10
N GLU A 149 2.17 -5.91 19.36
CA GLU A 149 2.47 -4.90 20.37
C GLU A 149 2.00 -3.52 19.89
N LEU A 150 1.56 -2.66 20.83
CA LEU A 150 1.37 -1.24 20.59
C LEU A 150 2.73 -0.55 20.72
N VAL A 151 3.21 0.01 19.62
CA VAL A 151 4.52 0.67 19.51
C VAL A 151 4.33 2.04 18.85
N PRO A 152 5.30 2.95 18.94
CA PRO A 152 5.24 4.18 18.18
C PRO A 152 5.09 3.90 16.68
N VAL A 153 4.14 4.58 16.02
CA VAL A 153 3.90 4.42 14.58
C VAL A 153 4.48 5.62 13.85
N GLU A 154 5.53 5.37 13.07
CA GLU A 154 6.19 6.41 12.27
C GLU A 154 5.41 6.72 10.98
N ALA A 155 5.44 7.99 10.60
CA ALA A 155 4.87 8.46 9.34
C ALA A 155 5.59 9.69 8.79
N GLU A 156 5.41 9.95 7.50
CA GLU A 156 5.86 11.15 6.82
C GLU A 156 4.67 11.99 6.34
N TRP A 157 4.52 13.18 6.91
CA TRP A 157 3.75 14.25 6.28
C TRP A 157 4.46 14.70 5.01
N THR A 158 3.76 14.64 3.89
CA THR A 158 4.27 15.04 2.58
C THR A 158 3.39 16.13 1.97
N GLY A 159 4.03 17.19 1.47
CA GLY A 159 3.37 18.28 0.76
C GLY A 159 4.16 18.72 -0.48
N TYR A 160 3.53 19.51 -1.35
CA TYR A 160 4.23 20.11 -2.49
C TYR A 160 4.96 21.37 -2.05
N ARG A 161 6.23 21.51 -2.44
CA ARG A 161 7.05 22.71 -2.17
C ARG A 161 7.24 23.49 -3.45
N ALA A 162 6.35 24.44 -3.72
CA ALA A 162 6.26 25.17 -4.98
C ALA A 162 7.51 26.02 -5.24
N GLY A 163 8.06 26.65 -4.20
CA GLY A 163 9.21 27.55 -4.29
C GLY A 163 10.58 26.88 -4.49
N ALA A 164 10.67 25.55 -4.45
CA ALA A 164 11.95 24.83 -4.56
C ALA A 164 12.36 24.49 -6.00
N ALA A 165 13.67 24.48 -6.26
CA ALA A 165 14.25 23.89 -7.46
C ALA A 165 14.38 22.35 -7.30
N PRO A 166 14.43 21.56 -8.40
CA PRO A 166 14.46 20.09 -8.35
C PRO A 166 15.58 19.44 -7.50
N GLY A 167 16.67 20.15 -7.23
CA GLY A 167 17.80 19.66 -6.45
C GLY A 167 17.90 20.21 -5.02
N ASP A 168 17.01 21.13 -4.63
CA ASP A 168 17.13 21.83 -3.35
C ASP A 168 17.03 20.86 -2.19
N PRO A 169 17.89 20.99 -1.17
CA PRO A 169 17.73 20.21 0.05
C PRO A 169 16.48 20.66 0.81
N LEU A 170 15.96 19.78 1.66
CA LEU A 170 15.00 20.16 2.68
C LEU A 170 15.65 21.20 3.63
N PRO A 171 14.93 22.25 4.06
CA PRO A 171 15.45 23.21 5.04
C PRO A 171 15.86 22.53 6.34
N ARG A 172 16.92 23.04 6.99
CA ARG A 172 17.34 22.57 8.31
C ARG A 172 16.43 23.17 9.38
N LYS A 173 15.33 22.47 9.66
CA LYS A 173 14.28 22.85 10.60
C LYS A 173 13.84 21.61 11.38
N SER A 174 13.21 21.79 12.55
CA SER A 174 12.55 20.70 13.27
C SER A 174 11.36 20.14 12.49
N ALA A 175 10.88 18.95 12.87
CA ALA A 175 9.71 18.33 12.23
C ALA A 175 8.47 19.23 12.29
N ARG A 176 8.20 19.85 13.46
CA ARG A 176 7.09 20.80 13.63
C ARG A 176 7.23 22.00 12.68
N GLU A 177 8.39 22.66 12.66
CA GLU A 177 8.60 23.81 11.77
C GLU A 177 8.54 23.45 10.27
N LEU A 178 8.93 22.23 9.89
CA LEU A 178 8.75 21.71 8.54
C LEU A 178 7.27 21.47 8.21
N TYR A 179 6.52 20.93 9.16
CA TYR A 179 5.07 20.76 9.04
C TYR A 179 4.37 22.12 8.91
N ASP A 180 4.67 23.08 9.77
CA ASP A 180 4.09 24.43 9.71
C ASP A 180 4.40 25.11 8.37
N SER A 181 5.65 24.97 7.88
CA SER A 181 6.05 25.51 6.58
C SER A 181 5.30 24.84 5.41
N MET A 182 5.06 23.54 5.50
CA MET A 182 4.28 22.78 4.52
C MET A 182 2.82 23.24 4.51
N MET A 183 2.22 23.42 5.70
CA MET A 183 0.82 23.79 5.85
C MET A 183 0.51 25.17 5.27
N VAL A 184 1.48 26.10 5.26
CA VAL A 184 1.34 27.41 4.59
C VAL A 184 1.13 27.27 3.08
N GLU A 185 1.64 26.20 2.45
CA GLU A 185 1.47 25.93 1.01
C GLU A 185 0.27 25.02 0.70
N CYS A 186 -0.38 24.44 1.72
CA CYS A 186 -1.63 23.70 1.53
C CYS A 186 -2.78 24.68 1.27
N SER A 187 -3.53 24.42 0.19
CA SER A 187 -4.68 25.25 -0.23
C SER A 187 -6.02 24.56 -0.07
N GLN A 188 -6.01 23.27 0.25
CA GLN A 188 -7.21 22.45 0.47
C GLN A 188 -7.09 21.68 1.79
N PRO A 189 -8.21 21.39 2.49
CA PRO A 189 -8.18 20.69 3.76
C PRO A 189 -7.83 19.20 3.63
N THR A 190 -7.90 18.66 2.40
CA THR A 190 -7.65 17.26 2.06
C THR A 190 -6.38 16.70 2.71
N THR A 191 -6.56 15.60 3.43
CA THR A 191 -5.49 14.74 3.93
C THR A 191 -5.63 13.35 3.33
N VAL A 192 -4.57 12.87 2.69
CA VAL A 192 -4.51 11.51 2.17
C VAL A 192 -3.74 10.63 3.15
N LEU A 193 -4.40 9.68 3.80
CA LEU A 193 -3.72 8.62 4.56
C LEU A 193 -3.19 7.58 3.56
N TYR A 194 -1.88 7.59 3.32
CA TYR A 194 -1.26 6.76 2.29
C TYR A 194 -0.58 5.52 2.89
N LEU A 195 -0.98 4.34 2.41
CA LEU A 195 -0.38 3.06 2.76
C LEU A 195 0.34 2.51 1.52
N HIS A 196 1.66 2.37 1.62
CA HIS A 196 2.50 2.09 0.48
C HIS A 196 2.43 0.64 -0.02
N GLY A 197 2.70 0.40 -1.30
CA GLY A 197 2.92 -0.94 -1.82
C GLY A 197 4.25 -1.56 -1.36
N GLY A 198 4.48 -2.82 -1.73
CA GLY A 198 5.70 -3.55 -1.37
C GLY A 198 5.47 -4.97 -0.85
N ALA A 199 4.37 -5.61 -1.24
CA ALA A 199 4.05 -6.98 -0.85
C ALA A 199 4.07 -7.24 0.68
N TYR A 200 3.83 -6.21 1.50
CA TYR A 200 3.92 -6.22 2.96
C TYR A 200 5.31 -6.46 3.60
N TYR A 201 6.35 -6.72 2.81
CA TYR A 201 7.70 -6.97 3.33
C TYR A 201 8.79 -6.08 2.70
N LEU A 202 8.42 -5.18 1.80
CA LEU A 202 9.31 -4.26 1.08
C LEU A 202 8.82 -2.83 1.20
N CYS A 203 9.70 -1.92 0.78
CA CYS A 203 9.40 -0.50 0.58
C CYS A 203 9.06 0.24 1.88
N ASP A 204 8.87 1.54 1.72
CA ASP A 204 8.86 2.50 2.81
C ASP A 204 8.15 3.80 2.36
N PRO A 205 7.69 4.69 3.26
CA PRO A 205 7.25 6.03 2.85
C PRO A 205 8.26 6.75 1.95
N SER A 206 9.57 6.57 2.22
CA SER A 206 10.63 7.18 1.43
C SER A 206 10.61 6.76 -0.05
N THR A 207 10.20 5.53 -0.38
CA THR A 207 10.08 5.07 -1.78
C THR A 207 8.85 5.63 -2.48
N HIS A 208 7.84 6.10 -1.72
CA HIS A 208 6.55 6.58 -2.23
C HIS A 208 6.41 8.11 -2.21
N ARG A 209 7.41 8.84 -1.69
CA ARG A 209 7.49 10.31 -1.77
C ARG A 209 7.15 10.91 -3.15
N PRO A 210 7.59 10.34 -4.30
CA PRO A 210 7.21 10.88 -5.61
C PRO A 210 5.71 10.84 -5.89
N VAL A 211 5.01 9.80 -5.43
CA VAL A 211 3.57 9.60 -5.57
C VAL A 211 2.83 10.57 -4.66
N ASN A 212 3.18 10.57 -3.36
CA ASN A 212 2.59 11.46 -2.36
C ASN A 212 2.76 12.94 -2.73
N LYS A 213 3.93 13.32 -3.23
CA LYS A 213 4.17 14.68 -3.77
C LYS A 213 3.26 15.04 -4.93
N LYS A 214 3.02 14.10 -5.87
CA LYS A 214 2.12 14.34 -7.01
C LYS A 214 0.68 14.48 -6.53
N LEU A 215 0.22 13.60 -5.63
CA LEU A 215 -1.11 13.69 -5.03
C LEU A 215 -1.28 15.00 -4.28
N ALA A 216 -0.41 15.34 -3.34
CA ALA A 216 -0.45 16.61 -2.60
C ALA A 216 -0.48 17.84 -3.52
N LYS A 217 0.30 17.81 -4.62
CA LYS A 217 0.28 18.89 -5.61
C LYS A 217 -1.08 19.02 -6.32
N LEU A 218 -1.64 17.90 -6.77
CA LEU A 218 -2.84 17.90 -7.60
C LEU A 218 -4.13 18.11 -6.78
N THR A 219 -4.13 17.65 -5.53
CA THR A 219 -5.23 17.87 -4.58
C THR A 219 -5.14 19.23 -3.90
N GLY A 220 -3.95 19.85 -3.85
CA GLY A 220 -3.71 21.07 -3.07
C GLY A 220 -3.64 20.82 -1.56
N GLY A 221 -3.73 19.56 -1.12
CA GLY A 221 -3.69 19.14 0.27
C GLY A 221 -2.33 18.55 0.66
N ARG A 222 -2.39 17.51 1.49
CA ARG A 222 -1.22 16.84 2.10
C ARG A 222 -1.42 15.33 2.18
N CYS A 223 -0.33 14.58 2.26
CA CYS A 223 -0.36 13.14 2.50
C CYS A 223 0.27 12.80 3.85
N TYR A 224 -0.29 11.83 4.56
CA TYR A 224 0.28 11.21 5.75
C TYR A 224 0.65 9.77 5.37
N SER A 225 1.94 9.52 5.11
CA SER A 225 2.42 8.23 4.60
C SER A 225 2.95 7.38 5.74
N VAL A 226 2.29 6.25 6.02
CA VAL A 226 2.58 5.42 7.19
C VAL A 226 3.77 4.50 6.94
N ARG A 227 4.71 4.44 7.87
CA ARG A 227 5.78 3.44 7.94
C ARG A 227 5.29 2.23 8.74
N TYR A 228 4.30 1.52 8.20
CA TYR A 228 3.71 0.38 8.90
C TYR A 228 4.71 -0.77 9.02
N ARG A 229 4.58 -1.57 10.08
CA ARG A 229 5.49 -2.70 10.34
C ARG A 229 5.40 -3.74 9.23
N LEU A 230 6.58 -4.20 8.80
CA LEU A 230 6.70 -5.16 7.71
C LEU A 230 6.74 -6.61 8.21
N ALA A 231 6.16 -7.48 7.39
CA ALA A 231 6.36 -8.91 7.47
C ALA A 231 7.77 -9.29 6.97
N PRO A 232 8.29 -10.47 7.29
CA PRO A 232 7.74 -11.50 8.18
C PRO A 232 7.95 -11.24 9.68
N GLN A 233 8.69 -10.20 10.05
CA GLN A 233 8.97 -9.87 11.46
C GLN A 233 7.68 -9.52 12.22
N HIS A 234 6.75 -8.86 11.55
CA HIS A 234 5.45 -8.46 12.09
C HIS A 234 4.34 -8.91 11.13
N PRO A 235 3.87 -10.17 11.23
CA PRO A 235 2.79 -10.64 10.38
C PRO A 235 1.46 -9.93 10.69
N PHE A 236 0.47 -10.11 9.83
CA PHE A 236 -0.92 -9.74 10.07
C PHE A 236 -1.36 -10.18 11.49
N PRO A 237 -2.04 -9.30 12.27
CA PRO A 237 -2.59 -8.00 11.87
C PRO A 237 -1.72 -6.77 12.21
N ALA A 238 -0.39 -6.89 12.36
CA ALA A 238 0.46 -5.79 12.82
C ALA A 238 0.40 -4.52 11.93
N ALA A 239 0.50 -4.68 10.61
CA ALA A 239 0.40 -3.56 9.67
C ALA A 239 -0.99 -2.88 9.72
N LEU A 240 -2.06 -3.68 9.93
CA LEU A 240 -3.43 -3.18 10.06
C LEU A 240 -3.61 -2.40 11.36
N LEU A 241 -2.99 -2.84 12.46
CA LEU A 241 -2.95 -2.08 13.70
C LEU A 241 -2.26 -0.72 13.50
N ASP A 242 -1.14 -0.69 12.79
CA ASP A 242 -0.41 0.57 12.54
C ASP A 242 -1.22 1.52 11.63
N ALA A 243 -1.95 0.97 10.67
CA ALA A 243 -2.89 1.74 9.83
C ALA A 243 -4.06 2.30 10.64
N LEU A 244 -4.64 1.51 11.56
CA LEU A 244 -5.72 1.95 12.46
C LEU A 244 -5.24 3.02 13.44
N VAL A 245 -4.06 2.83 14.05
CA VAL A 245 -3.41 3.83 14.92
C VAL A 245 -3.16 5.13 14.15
N SER A 246 -2.71 5.05 12.90
CA SER A 246 -2.52 6.23 12.05
C SER A 246 -3.82 6.94 11.71
N TYR A 247 -4.90 6.17 11.45
CA TYR A 247 -6.23 6.72 11.23
C TYR A 247 -6.73 7.50 12.47
N PHE A 248 -6.61 6.89 13.66
CA PHE A 248 -6.96 7.53 14.93
C PHE A 248 -6.06 8.72 15.26
N THR A 249 -4.77 8.63 14.94
CA THR A 249 -3.85 9.76 15.12
C THR A 249 -4.31 10.96 14.31
N LEU A 250 -4.77 10.78 13.07
CA LEU A 250 -5.26 11.88 12.23
C LEU A 250 -6.57 12.47 12.75
N LEU A 251 -7.53 11.65 13.14
CA LEU A 251 -8.85 12.10 13.63
C LEU A 251 -8.78 12.68 15.05
N TYR A 252 -7.97 12.07 15.91
CA TYR A 252 -7.87 12.34 17.34
C TYR A 252 -6.39 12.42 17.73
N PRO A 253 -5.70 13.53 17.41
CA PRO A 253 -4.25 13.65 17.60
C PRO A 253 -3.82 13.38 19.05
N PRO A 254 -2.77 12.56 19.27
CA PRO A 254 -2.17 12.40 20.59
C PRO A 254 -1.71 13.72 21.21
N PRO A 255 -1.52 13.81 22.53
CA PRO A 255 -1.15 15.06 23.20
C PRO A 255 0.15 15.73 22.70
N ASP A 256 1.07 14.96 22.12
CA ASP A 256 2.34 15.47 21.57
C ASP A 256 2.28 15.82 20.08
N ALA A 257 1.15 15.55 19.42
CA ALA A 257 0.98 15.82 18.00
C ALA A 257 1.15 17.31 17.70
N PHE A 258 1.66 17.58 16.50
CA PHE A 258 1.84 18.96 16.00
C PHE A 258 0.88 19.32 14.89
N HIS A 259 -0.17 18.52 14.70
CA HIS A 259 -1.23 18.78 13.75
C HIS A 259 -2.57 18.84 14.46
N GLU A 260 -3.49 19.60 13.88
CA GLU A 260 -4.88 19.64 14.31
C GLU A 260 -5.63 18.36 13.93
N PRO A 261 -6.77 18.06 14.57
CA PRO A 261 -7.69 17.02 14.13
C PRO A 261 -8.04 17.18 12.64
N VAL A 262 -8.00 16.06 11.92
CA VAL A 262 -8.48 16.00 10.54
C VAL A 262 -9.93 15.55 10.56
N GLU A 263 -10.83 16.38 10.04
CA GLU A 263 -12.23 15.99 9.92
C GLU A 263 -12.38 14.77 8.98
N PRO A 264 -13.28 13.81 9.28
CA PRO A 264 -13.45 12.60 8.47
C PRO A 264 -13.78 12.89 7.00
N GLU A 265 -14.55 13.95 6.74
CA GLU A 265 -14.91 14.44 5.39
C GLU A 265 -13.71 15.02 4.60
N HIS A 266 -12.61 15.31 5.27
CA HIS A 266 -11.36 15.76 4.64
C HIS A 266 -10.32 14.64 4.52
N LEU A 267 -10.62 13.43 5.01
CA LEU A 267 -9.69 12.30 5.05
C LEU A 267 -10.01 11.28 3.94
N VAL A 268 -9.04 10.99 3.08
CA VAL A 268 -9.15 9.97 2.03
C VAL A 268 -8.08 8.90 2.23
N LEU A 269 -8.48 7.63 2.20
CA LEU A 269 -7.53 6.52 2.25
C LEU A 269 -6.97 6.26 0.85
N ALA A 270 -5.66 6.07 0.75
CA ALA A 270 -5.01 5.78 -0.52
C ALA A 270 -3.91 4.73 -0.39
N GLY A 271 -3.77 3.87 -1.39
CA GLY A 271 -2.69 2.89 -1.41
C GLY A 271 -2.55 2.20 -2.74
N ASP A 272 -1.40 1.58 -2.94
CA ASP A 272 -1.06 0.83 -4.14
C ASP A 272 -0.67 -0.62 -3.81
N SER A 273 -0.96 -1.59 -4.68
CA SER A 273 -0.49 -2.97 -4.48
C SER A 273 -0.91 -3.52 -3.10
N ALA A 274 0.03 -4.05 -2.32
CA ALA A 274 -0.20 -4.46 -0.93
C ALA A 274 -0.71 -3.35 -0.02
N GLY A 275 -0.35 -2.09 -0.27
CA GLY A 275 -0.90 -0.94 0.44
C GLY A 275 -2.36 -0.69 0.11
N GLY A 276 -2.77 -0.97 -1.13
CA GLY A 276 -4.17 -0.98 -1.56
C GLY A 276 -4.98 -2.07 -0.82
N ASN A 277 -4.41 -3.25 -0.64
CA ASN A 277 -4.99 -4.29 0.23
C ASN A 277 -5.13 -3.80 1.67
N LEU A 278 -4.09 -3.16 2.22
CA LEU A 278 -4.12 -2.66 3.59
C LEU A 278 -5.18 -1.57 3.80
N VAL A 279 -5.38 -0.70 2.79
CA VAL A 279 -6.46 0.29 2.77
C VAL A 279 -7.83 -0.39 2.79
N LEU A 280 -8.02 -1.41 1.96
CA LEU A 280 -9.27 -2.19 1.92
C LEU A 280 -9.52 -2.95 3.23
N ALA A 281 -8.47 -3.52 3.84
CA ALA A 281 -8.55 -4.17 5.14
C ALA A 281 -8.90 -3.17 6.25
N LEU A 282 -8.31 -1.98 6.23
CA LEU A 282 -8.69 -0.89 7.13
C LEU A 282 -10.15 -0.51 6.91
N LEU A 283 -10.60 -0.29 5.67
CA LEU A 283 -11.99 0.03 5.37
C LEU A 283 -12.95 -1.04 5.91
N GLN A 284 -12.67 -2.32 5.68
CA GLN A 284 -13.49 -3.42 6.20
C GLN A 284 -13.55 -3.43 7.73
N LEU A 285 -12.43 -3.15 8.40
CA LEU A 285 -12.41 -3.02 9.84
C LEU A 285 -13.28 -1.85 10.34
N LEU A 286 -13.19 -0.69 9.67
CA LEU A 286 -14.00 0.47 10.04
C LEU A 286 -15.50 0.23 9.78
N LEU A 287 -15.85 -0.49 8.71
CA LEU A 287 -17.22 -0.91 8.43
C LEU A 287 -17.73 -1.89 9.50
N GLU A 288 -16.90 -2.84 9.93
CA GLU A 288 -17.24 -3.76 11.01
C GLU A 288 -17.48 -3.01 12.33
N PHE A 289 -16.62 -2.05 12.68
CA PHE A 289 -16.82 -1.17 13.84
C PHE A 289 -18.14 -0.40 13.75
N ARG A 290 -18.47 0.14 12.57
CA ARG A 290 -19.75 0.82 12.34
C ARG A 290 -20.95 -0.11 12.52
N ARG A 291 -20.92 -1.31 11.91
CA ARG A 291 -22.02 -2.29 12.01
C ARG A 291 -22.30 -2.70 13.46
N LYS A 292 -21.25 -2.75 14.29
CA LYS A 292 -21.34 -3.10 15.71
C LYS A 292 -21.57 -1.91 16.65
N GLY A 293 -21.47 -0.68 16.17
CA GLY A 293 -21.46 0.50 17.03
C GLY A 293 -20.26 0.53 17.99
N THR A 294 -19.12 0.00 17.55
CA THR A 294 -17.90 -0.08 18.35
C THR A 294 -17.32 1.32 18.57
N THR A 295 -17.13 1.68 19.84
CA THR A 295 -16.28 2.81 20.25
C THR A 295 -14.91 2.30 20.69
N VAL A 296 -13.85 3.09 20.47
CA VAL A 296 -12.48 2.71 20.83
C VAL A 296 -11.96 3.62 21.92
N GLN A 297 -11.39 3.04 22.99
CA GLN A 297 -10.66 3.83 23.99
C GLN A 297 -9.34 4.33 23.39
N TRP A 298 -9.14 5.64 23.41
CA TRP A 298 -8.01 6.33 22.80
C TRP A 298 -7.59 7.57 23.60
N PHE A 299 -6.38 7.51 24.19
CA PHE A 299 -5.82 8.49 25.11
C PHE A 299 -6.77 8.85 26.26
N GLY A 300 -7.41 7.83 26.84
CA GLY A 300 -8.29 7.98 28.01
C GLY A 300 -9.73 8.43 27.70
N GLU A 301 -10.08 8.58 26.42
CA GLU A 301 -11.43 8.92 25.98
C GLU A 301 -12.00 7.85 25.06
N ALA A 302 -13.30 7.55 25.20
CA ALA A 302 -14.01 6.74 24.23
C ALA A 302 -14.24 7.56 22.97
N ARG A 303 -13.75 7.07 21.83
CA ARG A 303 -13.85 7.72 20.52
C ARG A 303 -14.76 6.93 19.59
N ASP A 304 -15.54 7.67 18.82
CA ASP A 304 -16.28 7.12 17.69
C ASP A 304 -15.33 6.73 16.55
N VAL A 305 -15.84 5.92 15.61
CA VAL A 305 -15.11 5.50 14.42
C VAL A 305 -15.86 5.98 13.16
N PRO A 306 -15.75 7.25 12.79
CA PRO A 306 -16.32 7.73 11.55
C PRO A 306 -15.63 7.07 10.35
N LEU A 307 -16.30 6.99 9.19
CA LEU A 307 -15.67 6.56 7.95
C LEU A 307 -14.95 7.74 7.27
N PRO A 308 -13.89 7.48 6.50
CA PRO A 308 -13.24 8.50 5.68
C PRO A 308 -14.19 8.99 4.57
N ALA A 309 -13.87 10.13 3.98
CA ALA A 309 -14.60 10.70 2.85
C ALA A 309 -14.65 9.74 1.65
N GLY A 310 -13.57 8.97 1.42
CA GLY A 310 -13.49 7.99 0.34
C GLY A 310 -12.20 7.17 0.35
N VAL A 311 -12.11 6.26 -0.61
CA VAL A 311 -11.00 5.32 -0.77
C VAL A 311 -10.49 5.33 -2.21
N THR A 312 -9.17 5.29 -2.39
CA THR A 312 -8.55 5.31 -3.72
C THR A 312 -7.41 4.31 -3.85
N LEU A 313 -7.41 3.51 -4.91
CA LEU A 313 -6.57 2.33 -5.03
C LEU A 313 -5.86 2.29 -6.39
N ASN A 314 -4.58 1.92 -6.39
CA ASN A 314 -3.81 1.69 -7.60
C ASN A 314 -3.29 0.25 -7.61
N SER A 315 -3.84 -0.58 -8.49
CA SER A 315 -3.49 -2.00 -8.63
C SER A 315 -3.51 -2.76 -7.28
N PRO A 316 -4.60 -2.72 -6.48
CA PRO A 316 -4.60 -3.33 -5.15
C PRO A 316 -4.42 -4.85 -5.21
N TRP A 317 -3.58 -5.41 -4.33
CA TRP A 317 -3.38 -6.88 -4.27
C TRP A 317 -4.38 -7.52 -3.30
N THR A 318 -5.57 -7.91 -3.77
CA THR A 318 -6.72 -8.22 -2.92
C THR A 318 -6.76 -9.66 -2.34
N ASP A 319 -5.91 -10.55 -2.86
CA ASP A 319 -5.87 -11.96 -2.48
C ASP A 319 -4.44 -12.46 -2.18
N ILE A 320 -4.14 -12.70 -0.90
CA ILE A 320 -2.81 -13.17 -0.45
C ILE A 320 -2.50 -14.58 -0.97
N THR A 321 -3.52 -15.38 -1.25
CA THR A 321 -3.36 -16.77 -1.70
C THR A 321 -2.98 -16.91 -3.16
N MET A 322 -3.09 -15.83 -3.96
CA MET A 322 -2.83 -15.81 -5.40
C MET A 322 -3.72 -16.83 -6.14
N SER A 323 -5.04 -16.75 -5.90
CA SER A 323 -6.06 -17.68 -6.39
C SER A 323 -6.82 -17.21 -7.62
N SER A 324 -6.74 -15.92 -7.95
CA SER A 324 -7.32 -15.39 -9.18
C SER A 324 -6.83 -16.19 -10.42
N PRO A 325 -7.69 -16.42 -11.44
CA PRO A 325 -7.32 -17.17 -12.65
C PRO A 325 -6.06 -16.67 -13.36
N SER A 326 -5.73 -15.38 -13.21
CA SER A 326 -4.50 -14.78 -13.74
C SER A 326 -3.22 -15.44 -13.20
N TRP A 327 -3.29 -16.06 -12.01
CA TRP A 327 -2.19 -16.79 -11.39
C TRP A 327 -2.05 -18.25 -11.87
N GLU A 328 -2.89 -18.71 -12.80
CA GLU A 328 -2.84 -20.09 -13.35
C GLU A 328 -2.21 -20.16 -14.75
N GLY A 329 -1.67 -19.04 -15.26
CA GLY A 329 -0.91 -19.00 -16.51
C GLY A 329 -1.76 -18.90 -17.78
N THR A 330 -3.08 -18.75 -17.67
CA THR A 330 -3.98 -18.50 -18.81
C THR A 330 -3.81 -17.11 -19.40
N ALA A 331 -3.36 -16.14 -18.59
CA ALA A 331 -2.98 -14.81 -19.02
C ALA A 331 -1.47 -14.59 -18.78
N SER A 332 -0.62 -14.97 -19.75
CA SER A 332 0.74 -14.42 -19.77
C SER A 332 0.56 -12.92 -19.97
N ALA A 333 0.74 -12.09 -18.95
CA ALA A 333 0.72 -10.64 -19.09
C ALA A 333 2.06 -10.21 -19.74
N PRO A 334 2.17 -10.05 -21.09
CA PRO A 334 3.42 -9.59 -21.67
C PRO A 334 3.76 -8.18 -21.18
N PHE A 335 2.79 -7.48 -20.62
CA PHE A 335 2.87 -6.10 -20.16
C PHE A 335 3.39 -5.97 -18.72
N ASP A 336 3.27 -7.01 -17.89
CA ASP A 336 3.51 -6.89 -16.45
C ASP A 336 4.94 -7.27 -16.03
N TYR A 337 5.48 -6.64 -14.99
CA TYR A 337 6.78 -6.98 -14.42
C TYR A 337 6.68 -7.87 -13.18
N LEU A 338 5.49 -8.08 -12.62
CA LEU A 338 5.34 -8.99 -11.49
C LEU A 338 5.77 -10.43 -11.87
N PRO A 339 6.32 -11.19 -10.92
CA PRO A 339 6.83 -12.52 -11.21
C PRO A 339 5.71 -13.45 -11.69
N LYS A 340 5.98 -14.20 -12.75
CA LYS A 340 5.03 -15.21 -13.24
C LYS A 340 4.79 -16.31 -12.22
N PRO A 341 3.60 -16.96 -12.22
CA PRO A 341 3.28 -18.05 -11.32
C PRO A 341 4.33 -19.18 -11.33
N GLU A 342 4.87 -19.54 -12.50
CA GLU A 342 5.87 -20.61 -12.59
C GLU A 342 7.20 -20.18 -11.94
N ALA A 343 7.53 -18.89 -11.98
CA ALA A 343 8.72 -18.36 -11.30
C ALA A 343 8.50 -18.34 -9.77
N LEU A 344 7.27 -18.08 -9.32
CA LEU A 344 6.89 -18.17 -7.89
C LEU A 344 6.76 -19.61 -7.37
N ALA A 345 6.46 -20.58 -8.23
CA ALA A 345 6.48 -22.00 -7.87
C ALA A 345 7.91 -22.57 -7.80
N ARG A 346 8.82 -22.03 -8.61
CA ARG A 346 10.22 -22.46 -8.68
C ARG A 346 11.05 -21.78 -7.58
N GLY A 347 11.42 -22.56 -6.57
CA GLY A 347 12.47 -22.22 -5.61
C GLY A 347 11.99 -21.78 -4.23
N LYS A 348 12.74 -22.19 -3.21
CA LYS A 348 12.52 -21.77 -1.82
C LYS A 348 13.09 -20.37 -1.61
N THR A 349 12.40 -19.56 -0.80
CA THR A 349 12.96 -18.31 -0.28
C THR A 349 14.24 -18.62 0.49
N ARG A 350 15.33 -17.91 0.17
CA ARG A 350 16.63 -18.12 0.81
C ARG A 350 16.55 -17.76 2.29
N GLU A 351 17.11 -18.62 3.12
CA GLU A 351 17.20 -18.42 4.57
C GLU A 351 18.01 -17.16 4.92
N CYS A 352 17.57 -16.45 5.96
CA CYS A 352 18.17 -15.26 6.52
C CYS A 352 17.58 -14.97 7.91
N GLU A 353 18.02 -13.89 8.56
CA GLU A 353 17.52 -13.45 9.86
C GLU A 353 15.98 -13.28 9.90
N ALA A 354 15.36 -12.92 8.77
CA ALA A 354 13.91 -12.74 8.70
C ALA A 354 13.13 -14.00 8.27
N TRP A 355 13.79 -15.02 7.68
CA TRP A 355 13.09 -16.17 7.09
C TRP A 355 13.92 -17.46 7.16
N PRO A 356 13.36 -18.63 7.51
CA PRO A 356 11.96 -18.89 7.84
C PRO A 356 11.51 -18.17 9.11
N ALA A 357 10.23 -17.82 9.17
CA ALA A 357 9.69 -17.17 10.35
C ALA A 357 9.60 -18.13 11.54
N SER A 358 9.51 -17.57 12.75
CA SER A 358 9.22 -18.30 13.98
C SER A 358 7.97 -17.69 14.64
N PRO A 359 6.85 -18.44 14.78
CA PRO A 359 6.66 -19.82 14.32
C PRO A 359 6.73 -19.95 12.78
N PRO A 360 7.07 -21.15 12.25
CA PRO A 360 7.10 -21.41 10.82
C PRO A 360 5.73 -21.23 10.18
N ARG A 361 5.71 -20.69 8.96
CA ARG A 361 4.50 -20.50 8.15
C ARG A 361 4.83 -20.48 6.67
N LYS A 362 3.84 -20.71 5.81
CA LYS A 362 3.94 -20.67 4.35
C LYS A 362 3.99 -19.23 3.83
N TRP A 363 3.16 -18.36 4.38
CA TRP A 363 3.00 -16.99 3.88
C TRP A 363 3.89 -15.99 4.63
N LEU A 364 4.52 -15.07 3.90
CA LEU A 364 5.35 -14.04 4.53
C LEU A 364 4.50 -13.15 5.45
N TYR A 365 3.38 -12.67 4.92
CA TYR A 365 2.53 -11.66 5.54
C TYR A 365 1.67 -12.18 6.70
N VAL A 366 1.07 -13.35 6.58
CA VAL A 366 -0.02 -13.78 7.45
C VAL A 366 0.21 -15.20 7.95
N ASP A 367 -0.33 -15.53 9.12
CA ASP A 367 -0.37 -16.91 9.59
C ASP A 367 -1.19 -17.79 8.65
N ASP A 368 -0.80 -19.07 8.51
CA ASP A 368 -1.42 -19.97 7.53
C ASP A 368 -2.92 -20.18 7.79
N LEU A 369 -3.36 -20.16 9.05
CA LEU A 369 -4.77 -20.29 9.43
C LEU A 369 -5.58 -19.00 9.26
N LEU A 370 -4.90 -17.87 9.04
CA LEU A 370 -5.54 -16.57 8.82
C LEU A 370 -5.46 -16.11 7.37
N VAL A 371 -4.85 -16.87 6.45
CA VAL A 371 -4.67 -16.39 5.07
C VAL A 371 -6.00 -16.12 4.34
N THR A 372 -7.06 -16.85 4.68
CA THR A 372 -8.42 -16.66 4.14
C THR A 372 -9.24 -15.63 4.92
N HIS A 373 -8.67 -15.00 5.96
CA HIS A 373 -9.38 -14.02 6.76
C HIS A 373 -9.74 -12.78 5.90
N PRO A 374 -10.96 -12.23 6.01
CA PRO A 374 -11.41 -11.10 5.19
C PRO A 374 -10.64 -9.79 5.42
N LEU A 375 -9.85 -9.70 6.50
CA LEU A 375 -8.92 -8.57 6.75
C LEU A 375 -7.49 -8.83 6.27
N SER A 376 -7.19 -9.99 5.70
CA SER A 376 -5.90 -10.27 5.03
C SER A 376 -6.08 -10.48 3.53
N SER A 377 -6.99 -11.38 3.12
CA SER A 377 -7.39 -11.58 1.73
C SER A 377 -8.77 -10.94 1.57
N VAL A 378 -8.78 -9.63 1.31
CA VAL A 378 -9.99 -8.80 1.31
C VAL A 378 -11.03 -9.20 0.27
N VAL A 379 -10.64 -9.99 -0.74
CA VAL A 379 -11.56 -10.65 -1.66
C VAL A 379 -12.59 -11.56 -0.94
N MET A 380 -12.23 -12.07 0.25
CA MET A 380 -13.07 -12.91 1.14
C MET A 380 -14.02 -12.10 2.02
N SER A 381 -14.04 -10.77 1.89
CA SER A 381 -15.00 -9.91 2.60
C SER A 381 -16.43 -10.38 2.39
N ARG A 382 -17.33 -10.20 3.36
CA ARG A 382 -18.74 -10.62 3.20
C ARG A 382 -19.65 -9.54 2.65
N SER A 383 -19.32 -8.28 2.92
CA SER A 383 -20.06 -7.13 2.44
C SER A 383 -19.19 -5.87 2.52
N TRP A 384 -19.40 -4.98 1.56
CA TRP A 384 -18.93 -3.61 1.41
C TRP A 384 -20.05 -2.57 1.57
N GLU A 385 -21.31 -2.98 1.79
CA GLU A 385 -22.43 -2.08 2.05
C GLU A 385 -22.07 -0.98 3.07
N GLY A 386 -22.39 0.27 2.72
CA GLY A 386 -22.10 1.44 3.55
C GLY A 386 -20.66 1.97 3.44
N ALA A 387 -19.83 1.39 2.57
CA ALA A 387 -18.53 1.96 2.20
C ALA A 387 -18.69 3.37 1.58
N PRO A 388 -17.70 4.25 1.77
CA PRO A 388 -17.66 5.53 1.08
C PRO A 388 -17.30 5.32 -0.41
N PRO A 389 -17.39 6.35 -1.27
CA PRO A 389 -17.01 6.24 -2.66
C PRO A 389 -15.59 5.69 -2.87
N VAL A 390 -15.43 4.80 -3.86
CA VAL A 390 -14.17 4.12 -4.18
C VAL A 390 -13.69 4.48 -5.59
N TYR A 391 -12.42 4.86 -5.71
CA TYR A 391 -11.69 4.88 -6.97
C TYR A 391 -10.74 3.70 -7.03
N MET A 392 -10.66 3.02 -8.17
CA MET A 392 -9.70 1.96 -8.39
C MET A 392 -9.20 1.98 -9.83
N CYS A 393 -7.90 1.84 -10.02
CA CYS A 393 -7.34 1.64 -11.35
C CYS A 393 -6.40 0.44 -11.40
N THR A 394 -6.35 -0.21 -12.55
CA THR A 394 -5.51 -1.39 -12.79
C THR A 394 -4.94 -1.36 -14.22
N GLY A 395 -3.85 -2.06 -14.47
CA GLY A 395 -3.32 -2.28 -15.82
C GLY A 395 -3.80 -3.59 -16.44
N TRP A 396 -3.17 -4.00 -17.55
CA TRP A 396 -3.24 -5.38 -18.05
C TRP A 396 -2.21 -6.25 -17.32
N GLU A 397 -2.41 -6.35 -16.02
CA GLU A 397 -1.48 -6.93 -15.05
C GLU A 397 -2.03 -8.21 -14.41
N ILE A 398 -1.19 -8.91 -13.64
CA ILE A 398 -1.60 -10.17 -13.00
C ILE A 398 -2.69 -9.96 -11.92
N LEU A 399 -2.84 -8.75 -11.38
CA LEU A 399 -3.86 -8.41 -10.39
C LEU A 399 -5.19 -7.95 -11.02
N ALA A 400 -5.23 -7.74 -12.34
CA ALA A 400 -6.37 -7.08 -12.99
C ALA A 400 -7.70 -7.83 -12.81
N LEU A 401 -7.70 -9.16 -12.79
CA LEU A 401 -8.93 -9.94 -12.64
C LEU A 401 -9.52 -9.85 -11.23
N GLU A 402 -8.68 -9.88 -10.19
CA GLU A 402 -9.14 -9.71 -8.81
C GLU A 402 -9.59 -8.27 -8.53
N ASP A 403 -8.95 -7.28 -9.16
CA ASP A 403 -9.38 -5.87 -9.13
C ASP A 403 -10.76 -5.71 -9.79
N LYS A 404 -10.95 -6.26 -10.99
CA LYS A 404 -12.23 -6.20 -11.71
C LYS A 404 -13.35 -6.90 -10.94
N PHE A 405 -13.07 -8.06 -10.35
CA PHE A 405 -14.00 -8.77 -9.49
C PHE A 405 -14.44 -7.90 -8.31
N LEU A 406 -13.49 -7.27 -7.61
CA LEU A 406 -13.82 -6.40 -6.48
C LEU A 406 -14.57 -5.13 -6.92
N ALA A 407 -14.21 -4.52 -8.05
CA ALA A 407 -14.89 -3.34 -8.59
C ALA A 407 -16.37 -3.61 -8.84
N ARG A 408 -16.66 -4.73 -9.52
CA ARG A 408 -18.03 -5.20 -9.76
C ARG A 408 -18.76 -5.43 -8.45
N ARG A 409 -18.14 -6.12 -7.50
CA ARG A 409 -18.78 -6.43 -6.22
C ARG A 409 -19.14 -5.20 -5.39
N LEU A 410 -18.23 -4.23 -5.30
CA LEU A 410 -18.50 -2.93 -4.68
C LEU A 410 -19.71 -2.24 -5.32
N HIS A 411 -19.75 -2.22 -6.66
CA HIS A 411 -20.85 -1.64 -7.42
C HIS A 411 -22.18 -2.36 -7.16
N ASP A 412 -22.18 -3.70 -7.18
CA ASP A 412 -23.38 -4.53 -6.97
C ASP A 412 -23.95 -4.35 -5.54
N GLU A 413 -23.09 -4.03 -4.56
CA GLU A 413 -23.47 -3.66 -3.19
C GLU A 413 -23.82 -2.16 -3.02
N GLY A 414 -23.99 -1.42 -4.12
CA GLY A 414 -24.45 -0.03 -4.12
C GLY A 414 -23.40 1.01 -3.76
N VAL A 415 -22.11 0.64 -3.72
CA VAL A 415 -21.02 1.59 -3.48
C VAL A 415 -20.77 2.42 -4.75
N PRO A 416 -20.61 3.76 -4.67
CA PRO A 416 -20.18 4.56 -5.81
C PRO A 416 -18.74 4.22 -6.22
N VAL A 417 -18.54 3.61 -7.39
CA VAL A 417 -17.22 3.13 -7.86
C VAL A 417 -16.79 3.81 -9.15
N VAL A 418 -15.61 4.44 -9.15
CA VAL A 418 -14.93 4.87 -10.38
C VAL A 418 -13.79 3.89 -10.66
N PHE A 419 -13.96 3.06 -11.69
CA PHE A 419 -13.00 2.06 -12.12
C PHE A 419 -12.33 2.45 -13.45
N GLU A 420 -11.00 2.44 -13.48
CA GLU A 420 -10.22 2.73 -14.70
C GLU A 420 -9.23 1.59 -15.01
N GLU A 421 -9.46 0.86 -16.09
CA GLU A 421 -8.49 -0.10 -16.63
C GLU A 421 -7.59 0.58 -17.66
N TYR A 422 -6.27 0.42 -17.55
CA TYR A 422 -5.32 1.02 -18.47
C TYR A 422 -4.75 -0.03 -19.43
N GLU A 423 -5.07 0.13 -20.71
CA GLU A 423 -4.68 -0.78 -21.78
C GLU A 423 -3.15 -0.97 -21.81
N ALA A 424 -2.71 -2.23 -21.79
CA ALA A 424 -1.31 -2.64 -21.89
C ALA A 424 -0.35 -2.03 -20.85
N MET A 425 -0.88 -1.49 -19.75
CA MET A 425 -0.07 -0.98 -18.65
C MET A 425 0.34 -2.10 -17.67
N PRO A 426 1.57 -2.07 -17.13
CA PRO A 426 2.01 -2.97 -16.06
C PRO A 426 1.37 -2.63 -14.70
N HIS A 427 1.62 -3.49 -13.71
CA HIS A 427 1.38 -3.18 -12.30
C HIS A 427 1.90 -1.81 -11.88
N CYS A 428 1.10 -1.05 -11.11
CA CYS A 428 1.47 0.28 -10.59
C CYS A 428 2.09 1.22 -11.65
N PHE A 429 1.65 1.13 -12.92
CA PHE A 429 2.36 1.78 -14.04
C PHE A 429 2.58 3.27 -13.84
N ALA A 430 1.65 3.99 -13.20
CA ALA A 430 1.75 5.43 -13.00
C ALA A 430 2.99 5.81 -12.16
N MET A 431 3.45 4.89 -11.30
CA MET A 431 4.59 5.07 -10.40
C MET A 431 5.92 4.75 -11.11
N ILE A 432 5.94 3.75 -12.00
CA ILE A 432 7.16 3.29 -12.67
C ILE A 432 7.37 3.89 -14.07
N LEU A 433 6.30 4.29 -14.76
CA LEU A 433 6.27 4.94 -16.07
C LEU A 433 5.83 6.40 -15.94
N ASP A 434 6.36 7.07 -14.90
CA ASP A 434 5.90 8.35 -14.34
C ASP A 434 5.92 9.56 -15.29
N LYS A 435 6.57 9.43 -16.45
CA LYS A 435 6.69 10.43 -17.52
C LYS A 435 5.79 10.17 -18.72
N THR A 436 5.01 9.10 -18.71
CA THR A 436 4.11 8.76 -19.82
C THR A 436 2.81 9.58 -19.77
N PRO A 437 2.13 9.77 -20.91
CA PRO A 437 0.79 10.36 -20.94
C PRO A 437 -0.23 9.56 -20.10
N ASN A 438 -0.17 8.22 -20.14
CA ASN A 438 -1.01 7.36 -19.30
C ASN A 438 -0.82 7.65 -17.81
N ALA A 439 0.43 7.74 -17.35
CA ALA A 439 0.71 8.05 -15.94
C ALA A 439 0.16 9.43 -15.54
N ARG A 440 0.23 10.42 -16.44
CA ARG A 440 -0.36 11.75 -16.20
C ARG A 440 -1.89 11.64 -16.06
N ARG A 441 -2.58 11.02 -17.01
CA ARG A 441 -4.05 10.83 -16.97
C ARG A 441 -4.49 10.08 -15.72
N CYS A 442 -3.74 9.06 -15.31
CA CYS A 442 -3.99 8.32 -14.07
C CYS A 442 -3.90 9.22 -12.84
N PHE A 443 -2.82 10.01 -12.69
CA PHE A 443 -2.71 10.93 -11.55
C PHE A 443 -3.78 12.03 -11.57
N GLU A 444 -4.17 12.53 -12.75
CA GLU A 444 -5.22 13.54 -12.90
C GLU A 444 -6.60 12.97 -12.52
N GLY A 445 -6.94 11.75 -12.96
CA GLY A 445 -8.17 11.06 -12.58
C GLY A 445 -8.20 10.72 -11.09
N TRP A 446 -7.13 10.13 -10.58
CA TRP A 446 -6.98 9.75 -9.17
C TRP A 446 -7.08 10.98 -8.25
N ALA A 447 -6.29 12.03 -8.47
CA ALA A 447 -6.36 13.24 -7.66
C ALA A 447 -7.68 14.01 -7.87
N GLY A 448 -8.25 13.96 -9.08
CA GLY A 448 -9.56 14.52 -9.39
C GLY A 448 -10.67 13.87 -8.57
N PHE A 449 -10.64 12.53 -8.46
CA PHE A 449 -11.54 11.79 -7.59
C PHE A 449 -11.38 12.22 -6.13
N ILE A 450 -10.14 12.23 -5.60
CA ILE A 450 -9.85 12.65 -4.21
C ILE A 450 -10.47 14.03 -3.90
N ARG A 451 -10.30 15.00 -4.80
CA ARG A 451 -10.89 16.35 -4.62
C ARG A 451 -12.41 16.30 -4.58
N ARG A 452 -13.05 15.64 -5.54
CA ARG A 452 -14.51 15.53 -5.57
C ARG A 452 -15.06 14.86 -4.32
N THR A 453 -14.38 13.87 -3.79
CA THR A 453 -14.76 13.20 -2.54
C THR A 453 -14.79 14.17 -1.36
N VAL A 454 -13.81 15.09 -1.29
CA VAL A 454 -13.71 16.07 -0.19
C VAL A 454 -14.65 17.27 -0.40
N GLU A 455 -14.88 17.67 -1.65
CA GLU A 455 -15.70 18.84 -2.01
C GLU A 455 -17.20 18.52 -2.05
N ASP A 456 -17.58 17.39 -2.64
CA ASP A 456 -18.98 16.93 -2.79
C ASP A 456 -19.02 15.41 -3.06
N ALA A 457 -18.83 14.60 -2.01
CA ALA A 457 -18.91 13.13 -2.13
C ALA A 457 -20.23 12.64 -2.75
N GLY A 458 -21.33 13.38 -2.52
CA GLY A 458 -22.66 13.07 -3.04
C GLY A 458 -22.78 13.22 -4.56
N SER A 459 -21.82 13.89 -5.20
CA SER A 459 -21.74 14.03 -6.66
C SER A 459 -21.17 12.79 -7.37
N ILE A 460 -20.51 11.89 -6.64
CA ILE A 460 -19.79 10.76 -7.24
C ILE A 460 -20.81 9.74 -7.77
N ARG A 461 -20.63 9.32 -9.02
CA ARG A 461 -21.45 8.31 -9.69
C ARG A 461 -20.55 7.18 -10.16
N SER A 462 -21.07 5.96 -10.17
CA SER A 462 -20.32 4.82 -10.64
C SER A 462 -20.03 4.94 -12.14
N ALA A 463 -18.80 4.64 -12.52
CA ALA A 463 -18.35 4.61 -13.91
C ALA A 463 -17.19 3.62 -14.03
N ALA A 464 -17.18 2.82 -15.09
CA ALA A 464 -16.08 1.96 -15.44
C ALA A 464 -15.61 2.32 -16.86
N VAL A 465 -14.30 2.47 -17.06
CA VAL A 465 -13.72 2.79 -18.37
C VAL A 465 -12.42 2.03 -18.61
N GLU A 466 -12.16 1.72 -19.87
CA GLU A 466 -10.83 1.35 -20.35
C GLU A 466 -10.18 2.57 -20.99
N VAL A 467 -8.96 2.91 -20.56
CA VAL A 467 -8.16 3.99 -21.11
C VAL A 467 -7.17 3.42 -22.14
N LYS A 468 -7.34 3.82 -23.40
CA LYS A 468 -6.52 3.33 -24.52
C LYS A 468 -5.09 3.84 -24.45
N ALA A 469 -4.11 2.93 -24.62
CA ALA A 469 -2.70 3.18 -24.30
C ALA A 469 -2.08 4.32 -25.11
N LYS A 470 -2.50 4.46 -26.38
CA LYS A 470 -1.94 5.43 -27.34
C LYS A 470 -2.73 6.72 -27.44
N THR A 471 -4.06 6.63 -27.39
CA THR A 471 -4.95 7.76 -27.65
C THR A 471 -5.45 8.42 -26.37
N LEU A 472 -5.36 7.74 -25.22
CA LEU A 472 -6.01 8.11 -23.96
C LEU A 472 -7.53 8.22 -24.08
N GLU A 473 -8.12 7.64 -25.12
CA GLU A 473 -9.56 7.54 -25.27
C GLU A 473 -10.13 6.66 -24.15
N GLU A 474 -11.20 7.16 -23.52
CA GLU A 474 -11.95 6.43 -22.50
C GLU A 474 -13.09 5.68 -23.18
N VAL A 475 -12.99 4.36 -23.19
CA VAL A 475 -14.03 3.46 -23.69
C VAL A 475 -14.85 2.98 -22.50
N PRO A 476 -16.17 3.25 -22.45
CA PRO A 476 -17.00 2.77 -21.36
C PRO A 476 -16.96 1.24 -21.22
N LEU A 477 -16.86 0.77 -19.98
CA LEU A 477 -17.02 -0.63 -19.59
C LEU A 477 -18.34 -0.80 -18.83
N VAL A 478 -18.84 -2.03 -18.82
CA VAL A 478 -20.06 -2.42 -18.10
C VAL A 478 -19.64 -3.20 -16.85
N PHE A 479 -20.12 -2.82 -15.67
CA PHE A 479 -19.69 -3.42 -14.39
C PHE A 479 -19.94 -4.93 -14.34
N GLU A 480 -21.08 -5.37 -14.86
CA GLU A 480 -21.50 -6.77 -14.94
C GLU A 480 -20.57 -7.62 -15.82
N GLU A 481 -19.83 -6.99 -16.74
CA GLU A 481 -18.90 -7.63 -17.66
C GLU A 481 -17.44 -7.56 -17.19
N LEU A 482 -17.15 -6.88 -16.06
CA LEU A 482 -15.78 -6.75 -15.56
C LEU A 482 -15.19 -8.09 -15.12
N SER A 483 -16.01 -8.99 -14.56
CA SER A 483 -15.58 -10.32 -14.13
C SER A 483 -16.72 -11.32 -14.34
N ASP A 484 -16.39 -12.49 -14.87
CA ASP A 484 -17.28 -13.64 -15.02
C ASP A 484 -17.21 -14.61 -13.82
N VAL A 485 -16.27 -14.39 -12.90
CA VAL A 485 -16.06 -15.23 -11.70
C VAL A 485 -17.12 -14.88 -10.65
N THR A 486 -17.84 -15.89 -10.14
CA THR A 486 -18.81 -15.68 -9.04
C THR A 486 -18.11 -15.58 -7.68
N GLU A 487 -18.82 -15.10 -6.66
CA GLU A 487 -18.28 -15.07 -5.30
C GLU A 487 -17.93 -16.47 -4.79
N GLU A 488 -18.80 -17.46 -5.02
CA GLU A 488 -18.56 -18.85 -4.62
C GLU A 488 -17.34 -19.42 -5.32
N GLU A 489 -17.17 -19.14 -6.60
CA GLU A 489 -16.01 -19.59 -7.36
C GLU A 489 -14.72 -18.94 -6.80
N MET A 490 -14.71 -17.62 -6.65
CA MET A 490 -13.55 -16.89 -6.14
C MET A 490 -13.16 -17.39 -4.75
N TRP A 491 -14.12 -17.50 -3.82
CA TRP A 491 -13.86 -17.96 -2.45
C TRP A 491 -13.41 -19.42 -2.43
N GLY A 492 -14.01 -20.28 -3.25
CA GLY A 492 -13.57 -21.67 -3.42
C GLY A 492 -12.10 -21.75 -3.82
N ARG A 493 -11.67 -20.95 -4.80
CA ARG A 493 -10.27 -20.87 -5.24
C ARG A 493 -9.32 -20.42 -4.13
N VAL A 494 -9.72 -19.42 -3.33
CA VAL A 494 -8.94 -18.96 -2.17
C VAL A 494 -8.78 -20.07 -1.14
N TYR A 495 -9.87 -20.76 -0.77
CA TYR A 495 -9.83 -21.90 0.15
C TYR A 495 -8.95 -23.04 -0.39
N ASP A 496 -9.02 -23.35 -1.68
CA ASP A 496 -8.18 -24.36 -2.32
C ASP A 496 -6.68 -24.01 -2.24
N LYS A 497 -6.30 -22.77 -2.58
CA LYS A 497 -4.90 -22.30 -2.50
C LYS A 497 -4.38 -22.23 -1.05
N ALA A 498 -5.27 -21.97 -0.09
CA ALA A 498 -4.97 -22.01 1.33
C ALA A 498 -4.78 -23.44 1.87
N GLY A 499 -5.24 -24.47 1.15
CA GLY A 499 -5.18 -25.87 1.58
C GLY A 499 -6.40 -26.31 2.40
N PHE A 500 -7.52 -25.60 2.25
CA PHE A 500 -8.78 -25.81 2.97
C PHE A 500 -9.92 -26.30 2.06
N ALA A 501 -9.60 -26.95 0.93
CA ALA A 501 -10.54 -27.36 -0.13
C ALA A 501 -11.86 -28.01 0.36
N LYS A 502 -11.78 -28.89 1.38
CA LYS A 502 -12.97 -29.55 1.96
C LYS A 502 -13.98 -28.59 2.62
N LEU A 503 -13.55 -27.37 2.95
CA LEU A 503 -14.40 -26.31 3.51
C LEU A 503 -14.98 -25.40 2.42
N GLY A 504 -14.29 -25.25 1.29
CA GLY A 504 -14.80 -24.51 0.12
C GLY A 504 -16.12 -25.07 -0.39
N GLU A 505 -16.22 -26.40 -0.49
CA GLU A 505 -17.46 -27.11 -0.88
C GLU A 505 -18.63 -26.86 0.10
N ALA A 506 -18.34 -26.63 1.38
CA ALA A 506 -19.35 -26.38 2.43
C ALA A 506 -19.75 -24.91 2.55
N ALA A 507 -18.84 -23.98 2.22
CA ALA A 507 -19.12 -22.54 2.17
C ALA A 507 -20.04 -22.20 0.99
N SER A 508 -19.81 -22.79 -0.19
CA SER A 508 -20.69 -22.64 -1.36
C SER A 508 -22.10 -23.21 -1.16
N ALA A 509 -22.31 -24.05 -0.14
CA ALA A 509 -23.62 -24.63 0.19
C ALA A 509 -24.40 -23.83 1.26
N ARG A 510 -23.82 -22.75 1.80
CA ARG A 510 -24.38 -21.97 2.93
C ARG A 510 -24.63 -20.49 2.62
N LEU A 511 -24.26 -20.03 1.43
CA LEU A 511 -24.84 -18.85 0.77
C LEU A 511 -26.11 -19.29 0.05
#